data_AF-A0A2Z6ZT17-F1
#
_entry.id   AF-A0A2Z6ZT17-F1
#
_cell.length_a   1.000
_cell.length_b   1.000
_cell.length_c   1.000
_cell.angle_alpha   90.00
_cell.angle_beta   90.00
_cell.angle_gamma   90.00
#
_symmetry.space_group_name_H-M   'P 1'
#
loop_
_entity.id
_entity.type
_entity.pdbx_description
1 polymer ?
#
loop_
_entity_poly.entity_id
_entity_poly.type
_entity_poly.pdbx_seq_one_letter_code
_entity_poly.pdbx_strand_id
1 'polypeptide(L)'
;ERATFISHGNTARLAKQYGDIKLAQICGAVAADEKRHEAAYTRIVEKLFEIDSDTTIRCLADMMKKKIVMPAHMMYDGGDENIFGHFSAVAQRIGVYTAKDYTDIMEFLVDRWGVEKLTGLSDEGRKAQEYVCSLVPRYRKFEERTQARAKQATTVPFSWIFGREV
;
A
#
# COMPACT_ATOMS: atom_id res chain seq x y z
N GLU A 1 -2.70 -5.73 4.88
CA GLU A 1 -3.65 -5.18 5.88
C GLU A 1 -3.84 -3.68 5.75
N ARG A 2 -2.85 -2.81 6.02
CA ARG A 2 -3.11 -1.36 5.89
C ARG A 2 -3.53 -0.92 4.48
N ALA A 3 -2.93 -1.49 3.44
CA ALA A 3 -3.29 -1.22 2.03
C ALA A 3 -4.72 -1.68 1.70
N THR A 4 -5.14 -2.85 2.20
CA THR A 4 -6.48 -3.42 2.02
C THR A 4 -7.52 -2.64 2.83
N PHE A 5 -7.20 -2.24 4.06
CA PHE A 5 -8.00 -1.30 4.86
C PHE A 5 -8.30 0.01 4.09
N ILE A 6 -7.27 0.63 3.52
CA ILE A 6 -7.43 1.87 2.73
C ILE A 6 -8.29 1.59 1.49
N SER A 7 -7.97 0.56 0.71
CA SER A 7 -8.70 0.22 -0.52
C SER A 7 -10.19 -0.02 -0.27
N HIS A 8 -10.53 -0.83 0.74
CA HIS A 8 -11.91 -1.11 1.11
C HIS A 8 -12.62 0.11 1.70
N GLY A 9 -11.95 0.89 2.56
CA GLY A 9 -12.50 2.12 3.10
C GLY A 9 -12.81 3.17 2.02
N ASN A 10 -11.93 3.29 1.02
CA ASN A 10 -12.10 4.20 -0.11
C ASN A 10 -13.25 3.74 -1.01
N THR A 11 -13.33 2.44 -1.28
CA THR A 11 -14.44 1.84 -2.04
C THR A 11 -15.77 2.02 -1.32
N ALA A 12 -15.82 1.87 0.01
CA ALA A 12 -17.01 2.12 0.82
C ALA A 12 -17.50 3.57 0.69
N ARG A 13 -16.57 4.53 0.68
CA ARG A 13 -16.90 5.96 0.48
C ARG A 13 -17.46 6.21 -0.93
N LEU A 14 -16.86 5.62 -1.96
CA LEU A 14 -17.39 5.72 -3.33
C LEU A 14 -18.78 5.11 -3.44
N ALA A 15 -19.00 3.89 -2.92
CA ALA A 15 -20.31 3.25 -2.93
C ALA A 15 -21.38 4.14 -2.29
N LYS A 16 -21.08 4.74 -1.13
CA LYS A 16 -21.97 5.70 -0.47
C LYS A 16 -22.23 6.96 -1.31
N GLN A 17 -21.21 7.50 -1.98
CA GLN A 17 -21.36 8.66 -2.87
C GLN A 17 -22.28 8.37 -4.07
N TYR A 18 -22.24 7.14 -4.59
CA TYR A 18 -23.14 6.68 -5.66
C TYR A 18 -24.51 6.20 -5.14
N GLY A 19 -24.80 6.37 -3.85
CA GLY A 19 -26.10 6.07 -3.24
C GLY A 19 -26.28 4.62 -2.76
N ASP A 20 -25.29 3.75 -2.93
CA ASP A 20 -25.37 2.36 -2.47
C ASP A 20 -24.83 2.19 -1.04
N ILE A 21 -25.75 2.36 -0.08
CA ILE A 21 -25.44 2.21 1.35
C ILE A 21 -25.11 0.77 1.72
N LYS A 22 -25.69 -0.23 1.04
CA LYS A 22 -25.47 -1.64 1.38
C LYS A 22 -24.09 -2.09 0.96
N LEU A 23 -23.65 -1.72 -0.25
CA LEU A 23 -22.28 -1.96 -0.69
C LEU A 23 -21.27 -1.22 0.21
N ALA A 24 -21.58 0.03 0.61
CA ALA A 24 -20.75 0.75 1.56
C ALA A 24 -20.61 0.03 2.92
N GLN A 25 -21.68 -0.57 3.43
CA GLN A 25 -21.65 -1.38 4.66
C GLN A 25 -20.77 -2.63 4.49
N ILE A 26 -20.88 -3.34 3.36
CA ILE A 26 -20.06 -4.52 3.06
C ILE A 26 -18.58 -4.16 3.03
N CYS A 27 -18.20 -3.15 2.22
CA CYS A 27 -16.81 -2.71 2.14
C CYS A 27 -16.29 -2.18 3.49
N GLY A 28 -17.13 -1.48 4.25
CA GLY A 28 -16.79 -0.97 5.58
C GLY A 28 -16.56 -2.08 6.62
N ALA A 29 -17.36 -3.16 6.57
CA ALA A 29 -17.17 -4.32 7.44
C ALA A 29 -15.82 -5.01 7.19
N VAL A 30 -15.48 -5.25 5.92
CA VAL A 30 -14.16 -5.79 5.56
C VAL A 30 -13.04 -4.87 6.02
N ALA A 31 -13.15 -3.55 5.77
CA ALA A 31 -12.14 -2.59 6.23
C ALA A 31 -11.96 -2.60 7.76
N ALA A 32 -13.03 -2.80 8.54
CA ALA A 32 -12.94 -2.90 10.00
C ALA A 32 -12.13 -4.13 10.43
N ASP A 33 -12.25 -5.24 9.72
CA ASP A 33 -11.48 -6.46 9.95
C ASP A 33 -10.00 -6.25 9.60
N GLU A 34 -9.72 -5.68 8.43
CA GLU A 34 -8.37 -5.32 7.99
C GLU A 34 -7.64 -4.43 8.99
N LYS A 35 -8.35 -3.48 9.62
CA LYS A 35 -7.77 -2.61 10.66
C LYS A 35 -7.39 -3.38 11.92
N ARG A 36 -8.16 -4.40 12.30
CA ARG A 36 -7.82 -5.27 13.45
C ARG A 36 -6.61 -6.13 13.12
N HIS A 37 -6.52 -6.67 11.91
CA HIS A 37 -5.36 -7.44 11.45
C HIS A 37 -4.10 -6.58 11.40
N GLU A 38 -4.20 -5.37 10.83
CA GLU A 38 -3.11 -4.40 10.85
C GLU A 38 -2.61 -4.15 12.27
N ALA A 39 -3.51 -3.86 13.21
CA ALA A 39 -3.14 -3.61 14.60
C ALA A 39 -2.41 -4.80 15.24
N ALA A 40 -2.83 -6.03 14.92
CA ALA A 40 -2.16 -7.24 15.40
C ALA A 40 -0.74 -7.36 14.83
N TYR A 41 -0.56 -7.29 13.51
CA TYR A 41 0.76 -7.43 12.88
C TYR A 41 1.71 -6.30 13.25
N THR A 42 1.22 -5.07 13.35
CA THR A 42 2.04 -3.93 13.76
C THR A 42 2.58 -4.10 15.19
N ARG A 43 1.78 -4.66 16.11
CA ARG A 43 2.23 -4.99 17.49
C ARG A 43 3.25 -6.11 17.53
N ILE A 44 3.13 -7.12 16.65
CA ILE A 44 4.12 -8.19 16.55
C ILE A 44 5.48 -7.59 16.18
N VAL A 45 5.53 -6.77 15.13
CA VAL A 45 6.79 -6.14 14.68
C VAL A 45 7.31 -5.12 15.69
N GLU A 46 6.44 -4.38 16.37
CA GLU A 46 6.82 -3.52 17.50
C GLU A 46 7.54 -4.32 18.58
N LYS A 47 7.01 -5.49 18.96
CA LYS A 47 7.67 -6.35 19.94
C LYS A 47 9.00 -6.91 19.44
N LEU A 48 9.13 -7.19 18.14
CA LEU A 48 10.40 -7.60 17.55
C LEU A 48 11.44 -6.47 17.59
N PHE A 49 11.04 -5.21 17.40
CA PHE A 49 11.96 -4.07 17.60
C PHE A 49 12.42 -3.91 19.05
N GLU A 50 11.58 -4.23 20.04
CA GLU A 50 11.99 -4.22 21.45
C GLU A 50 13.00 -5.33 21.80
N ILE A 51 12.89 -6.49 21.18
CA ILE A 51 13.71 -7.67 21.52
C ILE A 51 14.99 -7.74 20.67
N ASP A 52 14.88 -7.45 19.37
CA ASP A 52 15.98 -7.53 18.40
C ASP A 52 15.83 -6.44 17.34
N SER A 53 16.17 -5.21 17.72
CA SER A 53 16.07 -4.04 16.85
C SER A 53 16.97 -4.15 15.61
N ASP A 54 18.14 -4.79 15.72
CA ASP A 54 19.13 -4.87 14.65
C ASP A 54 18.66 -5.78 13.51
N THR A 55 18.23 -7.00 13.83
CA THR A 55 17.70 -7.91 12.82
C THR A 55 16.42 -7.34 12.22
N THR A 56 15.54 -6.78 13.06
CA THR A 56 14.24 -6.27 12.62
C THR A 56 14.37 -5.12 11.62
N ILE A 57 15.26 -4.14 11.88
CA ILE A 57 15.47 -3.04 10.92
C ILE A 57 16.10 -3.52 9.61
N ARG A 58 16.99 -4.51 9.66
CA ARG A 58 17.60 -5.11 8.46
C ARG A 58 16.57 -5.85 7.61
N CYS A 59 15.65 -6.60 8.24
CA CYS A 59 14.54 -7.25 7.55
C CYS A 59 13.58 -6.22 6.93
N LEU A 60 13.25 -5.14 7.65
CA LEU A 60 12.42 -4.08 7.09
C LEU A 60 13.09 -3.43 5.87
N ALA A 61 14.37 -3.11 5.95
CA ALA A 61 15.13 -2.57 4.83
C ALA A 61 15.20 -3.52 3.64
N ASP A 62 15.38 -4.83 3.88
CA ASP A 62 15.37 -5.85 2.83
C ASP A 62 14.03 -5.90 2.09
N MET A 63 12.91 -5.91 2.81
CA MET A 63 11.58 -5.87 2.21
C MET A 63 11.36 -4.58 1.40
N MET A 64 11.85 -3.44 1.88
CA MET A 64 11.75 -2.18 1.15
C MET A 64 12.61 -2.15 -0.13
N LYS A 65 13.77 -2.80 -0.14
CA LYS A 65 14.60 -2.98 -1.35
C LYS A 65 13.89 -3.85 -2.39
N LYS A 66 13.22 -4.92 -1.95
CA LYS A 66 12.43 -5.82 -2.81
C LYS A 66 11.13 -5.18 -3.31
N LYS A 67 10.71 -4.08 -2.69
CA LYS A 67 9.38 -3.45 -2.82
C LYS A 67 8.28 -4.36 -2.29
N ILE A 68 7.25 -3.76 -1.71
CA ILE A 68 6.08 -4.53 -1.26
C ILE A 68 5.24 -4.83 -2.50
N VAL A 69 5.39 -6.05 -3.01
CA VAL A 69 4.69 -6.53 -4.20
C VAL A 69 3.23 -6.82 -3.84
N MET A 70 2.31 -6.35 -4.68
CA MET A 70 0.89 -6.65 -4.49
C MET A 70 0.63 -8.15 -4.69
N PRO A 71 -0.15 -8.81 -3.82
CA PRO A 71 -0.34 -10.27 -3.90
C PRO A 71 -0.85 -10.74 -5.27
N ALA A 72 -1.77 -9.98 -5.86
CA ALA A 72 -2.37 -10.27 -7.16
C ALA A 72 -1.58 -9.71 -8.37
N HIS A 73 -0.28 -9.41 -8.23
CA HIS A 73 0.50 -8.82 -9.33
C HIS A 73 0.64 -9.72 -10.58
N MET A 74 0.43 -11.03 -10.43
CA MET A 74 0.39 -12.01 -11.53
C MET A 74 -1.04 -12.34 -11.98
N MET A 75 -2.00 -11.45 -11.72
CA MET A 75 -3.38 -11.61 -12.21
C MET A 75 -3.39 -11.75 -13.73
N TYR A 76 -4.20 -12.69 -14.23
CA TYR A 76 -4.37 -12.96 -15.65
C TYR A 76 -5.81 -13.40 -15.90
N ASP A 77 -6.46 -12.85 -16.93
CA ASP A 77 -7.86 -13.12 -17.25
C ASP A 77 -8.04 -13.98 -18.51
N GLY A 78 -6.95 -14.43 -19.13
CA GLY A 78 -6.98 -15.21 -20.37
C GLY A 78 -6.81 -14.39 -21.65
N GLY A 79 -6.79 -13.05 -21.58
CA GLY A 79 -6.65 -12.19 -22.76
C GLY A 79 -5.69 -11.01 -22.61
N ASP A 80 -5.58 -10.42 -21.42
CA ASP A 80 -4.72 -9.27 -21.16
C ASP A 80 -3.54 -9.66 -20.27
N GLU A 81 -2.34 -9.71 -20.86
CA GLU A 81 -1.08 -10.02 -20.16
C GLU A 81 -0.70 -8.96 -19.10
N ASN A 82 -1.27 -7.76 -19.16
CA ASN A 82 -0.99 -6.65 -18.25
C ASN A 82 -2.23 -6.23 -17.43
N ILE A 83 -3.19 -7.13 -17.22
CA ILE A 83 -4.45 -6.84 -16.53
C ILE A 83 -4.25 -6.24 -15.12
N PHE A 84 -3.20 -6.65 -14.39
CA PHE A 84 -2.87 -6.05 -13.09
C PHE A 84 -2.43 -4.59 -13.23
N GLY A 85 -1.64 -4.26 -14.24
CA GLY A 85 -1.21 -2.88 -14.53
C GLY A 85 -2.40 -1.99 -14.88
N HIS A 86 -3.30 -2.48 -15.74
CA HIS A 86 -4.52 -1.76 -16.11
C HIS A 86 -5.47 -1.58 -14.92
N PHE A 87 -5.73 -2.65 -14.14
CA PHE A 87 -6.50 -2.57 -12.89
C PHE A 87 -5.92 -1.53 -11.93
N SER A 88 -4.60 -1.58 -11.71
CA SER A 88 -3.91 -0.65 -10.80
C SER A 88 -4.01 0.80 -11.27
N ALA A 89 -3.97 1.04 -12.59
CA ALA A 89 -4.16 2.37 -13.16
C ALA A 89 -5.57 2.91 -12.93
N VAL A 90 -6.60 2.07 -13.07
CA VAL A 90 -7.99 2.45 -12.76
C VAL A 90 -8.14 2.76 -11.27
N ALA A 91 -7.66 1.87 -10.38
CA ALA A 91 -7.72 2.08 -8.93
C ALA A 91 -7.01 3.38 -8.48
N GLN A 92 -5.87 3.69 -9.11
CA GLN A 92 -5.14 4.95 -8.92
C GLN A 92 -5.95 6.17 -9.40
N ARG A 93 -6.61 6.08 -10.56
CA ARG A 93 -7.39 7.18 -11.15
C ARG A 93 -8.65 7.51 -10.34
N ILE A 94 -9.35 6.49 -9.82
CA ILE A 94 -10.55 6.67 -9.01
C ILE A 94 -10.25 6.92 -7.52
N GLY A 95 -8.98 6.92 -7.12
CA GLY A 95 -8.55 7.19 -5.75
C GLY A 95 -8.87 6.08 -4.76
N VAL A 96 -9.03 4.83 -5.21
CA VAL A 96 -9.22 3.67 -4.32
C VAL A 96 -7.90 3.31 -3.65
N TYR A 97 -6.82 3.22 -4.41
CA TYR A 97 -5.47 3.01 -3.88
C TYR A 97 -4.44 3.63 -4.80
N THR A 98 -3.57 4.45 -4.25
CA THR A 98 -2.67 5.31 -5.00
C THR A 98 -1.21 5.15 -4.55
N ALA A 99 -0.28 5.66 -5.37
CA ALA A 99 1.12 5.80 -4.98
C ALA A 99 1.30 6.67 -3.71
N LYS A 100 0.36 7.58 -3.45
CA LYS A 100 0.33 8.35 -2.20
C LYS A 100 0.05 7.44 -1.02
N ASP A 101 -0.97 6.59 -1.12
CA ASP A 101 -1.34 5.68 -0.04
C ASP A 101 -0.19 4.73 0.30
N TYR A 102 0.54 4.23 -0.70
CA TYR A 102 1.76 3.44 -0.47
C TYR A 102 2.80 4.20 0.36
N THR A 103 3.01 5.49 0.05
CA THR A 103 3.96 6.35 0.76
C THR A 103 3.47 6.67 2.17
N ASP A 104 2.18 6.95 2.34
CA ASP A 104 1.53 7.19 3.64
C ASP A 104 1.64 5.95 4.56
N ILE A 105 1.49 4.74 4.01
CA ILE A 105 1.67 3.49 4.77
C ILE A 105 3.10 3.36 5.26
N MET A 106 4.09 3.61 4.40
CA MET A 106 5.50 3.54 4.77
C MET A 106 5.82 4.53 5.89
N GLU A 107 5.40 5.78 5.74
CA GLU A 107 5.59 6.83 6.74
C GLU A 107 4.96 6.46 8.09
N PHE A 108 3.70 5.99 8.06
CA PHE A 108 3.01 5.52 9.25
C PHE A 108 3.76 4.40 9.97
N LEU A 109 4.27 3.40 9.24
CA LEU A 109 4.96 2.26 9.87
C LEU A 109 6.33 2.68 10.45
N VAL A 110 7.06 3.54 9.74
CA VAL A 110 8.35 4.09 10.20
C VAL A 110 8.17 4.87 11.51
N ASP A 111 7.14 5.73 11.58
CA ASP A 111 6.81 6.49 12.79
C ASP A 111 6.29 5.57 13.91
N ARG A 112 5.36 4.66 13.59
CA ARG A 112 4.71 3.77 14.56
C ARG A 112 5.69 2.86 15.29
N TRP A 113 6.76 2.42 14.62
CA TRP A 113 7.83 1.61 15.20
C TRP A 113 9.00 2.45 15.72
N GLY A 114 8.95 3.78 15.61
CA GLY A 114 9.99 4.68 16.11
C GLY A 114 11.35 4.44 15.44
N VAL A 115 11.36 4.05 14.16
CA VAL A 115 12.57 3.58 13.46
C VAL A 115 13.71 4.60 13.53
N GLU A 116 13.41 5.89 13.40
CA GLU A 116 14.41 6.96 13.47
C GLU A 116 15.08 7.05 14.86
N LYS A 117 14.39 6.64 15.92
CA LYS A 117 14.85 6.75 17.31
C LYS A 117 15.58 5.50 17.80
N LEU A 118 15.73 4.47 16.97
CA LEU A 118 16.45 3.25 17.34
C LEU A 118 17.93 3.58 17.60
N THR A 119 18.46 3.05 18.70
CA THR A 119 19.86 3.19 19.12
C THR A 119 20.46 1.83 19.42
N GLY A 120 21.79 1.73 19.52
CA GLY A 120 22.46 0.46 19.84
C GLY A 120 22.51 -0.55 18.67
N LEU A 121 22.29 -0.08 17.45
CA LEU A 121 22.36 -0.89 16.23
C LEU A 121 23.81 -1.12 15.79
N SER A 122 24.05 -2.27 15.14
CA SER A 122 25.27 -2.56 14.39
C SER A 122 25.47 -1.60 13.22
N ASP A 123 26.63 -1.67 12.58
CA ASP A 123 26.92 -0.86 11.38
C ASP A 123 25.95 -1.16 10.24
N GLU A 124 25.61 -2.44 10.04
CA GLU A 124 24.61 -2.88 9.07
C GLU A 124 23.20 -2.40 9.46
N GLY A 125 22.86 -2.46 10.75
CA GLY A 125 21.60 -1.98 11.30
C GLY A 125 21.41 -0.48 11.09
N ARG A 126 22.45 0.34 11.34
CA ARG A 126 22.42 1.79 11.09
C ARG A 126 22.27 2.12 9.60
N LYS A 127 22.97 1.41 8.71
CA LYS A 127 22.77 1.57 7.25
C LYS A 127 21.35 1.21 6.82
N ALA A 128 20.75 0.18 7.43
CA ALA A 128 19.36 -0.21 7.18
C ALA A 128 18.38 0.86 7.68
N GLN A 129 18.60 1.40 8.88
CA GLN A 129 17.83 2.50 9.46
C GLN A 129 17.87 3.75 8.58
N GLU A 130 19.06 4.23 8.21
CA GLU A 130 19.26 5.37 7.31
C GLU A 130 18.56 5.16 5.97
N TYR A 131 18.69 3.96 5.39
CA TYR A 131 18.02 3.61 4.16
C TYR A 131 16.50 3.76 4.31
N VAL A 132 15.89 3.10 5.29
CA VAL A 132 14.43 3.12 5.51
C VAL A 132 13.92 4.55 5.75
N CYS A 133 14.58 5.32 6.62
CA CYS A 133 14.19 6.71 6.91
C CYS A 133 14.32 7.61 5.66
N SER A 134 15.27 7.33 4.76
CA SER A 134 15.45 8.09 3.52
C SER A 134 14.38 7.78 2.45
N LEU A 135 13.62 6.70 2.58
CA LEU A 135 12.65 6.29 1.55
C LEU A 135 11.42 7.17 1.51
N VAL A 136 10.89 7.58 2.67
CA VAL A 136 9.64 8.37 2.71
C VAL A 136 9.77 9.65 1.86
N PRO A 137 10.81 10.51 2.03
CA PRO A 137 10.97 11.69 1.18
C PRO A 137 11.21 11.37 -0.31
N ARG A 138 11.86 10.24 -0.62
CA ARG A 138 12.09 9.80 -2.01
C ARG A 138 10.79 9.40 -2.69
N TYR A 139 9.94 8.64 -1.99
CA TYR A 139 8.66 8.17 -2.51
C TYR A 139 7.65 9.32 -2.64
N ARG A 140 7.68 10.33 -1.76
CA ARG A 140 6.89 11.58 -1.93
C ARG A 140 7.17 12.27 -3.26
N LYS A 141 8.45 12.42 -3.65
CA LYS A 141 8.81 12.99 -4.97
C LYS A 141 8.35 12.11 -6.14
N PHE A 142 8.28 10.80 -5.95
CA PHE A 142 7.80 9.86 -6.96
C PHE A 142 6.27 9.89 -7.11
N GLU A 143 5.55 10.05 -6.00
CA GLU A 143 4.10 10.24 -5.95
C GLU A 143 3.66 11.40 -6.85
N GLU A 144 4.29 12.59 -6.69
CA GLU A 144 3.97 13.79 -7.48
C GLU A 144 4.06 13.54 -8.99
N ARG A 145 5.09 12.80 -9.42
CA ARG A 145 5.29 12.43 -10.83
C ARG A 145 4.24 11.43 -11.33
N THR A 146 3.86 10.47 -10.48
CA THR A 146 2.86 9.45 -10.82
C THR A 146 1.47 10.05 -10.95
N GLN A 147 1.10 10.99 -10.07
CA GLN A 147 -0.16 11.72 -10.18
C GLN A 147 -0.26 12.52 -11.47
N ALA A 148 0.84 13.14 -11.92
CA ALA A 148 0.86 13.87 -13.18
C ALA A 148 0.55 12.97 -14.39
N ARG A 149 1.05 11.72 -14.39
CA ARG A 149 0.82 10.74 -15.46
C ARG A 149 -0.59 10.13 -15.44
N ALA A 150 -1.18 9.94 -14.26
CA ALA A 150 -2.52 9.38 -14.11
C ALA A 150 -3.61 10.22 -14.82
N LYS A 151 -3.37 11.52 -15.05
CA LYS A 151 -4.28 12.42 -15.76
C LYS A 151 -4.31 12.22 -17.29
N GLN A 152 -3.39 11.44 -17.85
CA GLN A 152 -3.24 11.23 -19.30
C GLN A 152 -3.61 9.80 -19.75
N ALA A 153 -4.27 9.02 -18.89
CA ALA A 153 -4.51 7.60 -19.15
C ALA A 153 -5.59 7.35 -20.21
N THR A 154 -5.27 6.50 -21.19
CA THR A 154 -6.19 5.97 -22.21
C THR A 154 -7.22 5.02 -21.59
N THR A 155 -8.37 4.88 -22.25
CA THR A 155 -9.36 3.85 -21.90
C THR A 155 -8.86 2.48 -22.33
N VAL A 156 -9.15 1.45 -21.55
CA VAL A 156 -8.80 0.06 -21.89
C VAL A 156 -9.99 -0.87 -21.62
N PRO A 157 -10.23 -1.88 -22.48
CA PRO A 157 -11.32 -2.85 -22.28
C PRO A 157 -11.00 -3.81 -21.15
N PHE A 158 -12.00 -4.18 -20.35
CA PHE A 158 -11.88 -5.20 -19.31
C PHE A 158 -12.87 -6.34 -19.53
N SER A 159 -12.38 -7.59 -19.50
CA SER A 159 -13.21 -8.79 -19.60
C SER A 159 -14.26 -8.88 -18.47
N TRP A 160 -13.91 -8.39 -17.27
CA TRP A 160 -14.79 -8.39 -16.08
C TRP A 160 -16.08 -7.57 -16.26
N ILE A 161 -16.09 -6.65 -17.22
CA ILE A 161 -17.25 -5.82 -17.56
C ILE A 161 -17.65 -6.02 -19.02
N PHE A 162 -17.51 -7.25 -19.53
CA PHE A 162 -17.95 -7.67 -20.87
C PHE A 162 -17.24 -6.91 -22.00
N GLY A 163 -15.96 -6.60 -21.84
CA GLY A 163 -15.16 -5.89 -22.84
C GLY A 163 -15.45 -4.40 -22.93
N ARG A 164 -16.25 -3.82 -22.03
CA ARG A 164 -16.43 -2.37 -21.94
C ARG A 164 -15.13 -1.69 -21.50
N GLU A 165 -14.92 -0.49 -21.99
CA GLU A 165 -13.72 0.30 -21.71
C GLU A 165 -13.91 1.23 -20.51
N VAL A 166 -12.83 1.46 -19.74
CA VAL A 166 -12.81 2.41 -18.61
C VAL A 166 -11.57 3.27 -18.55
#